data_AF-A0A0C2GLF3-F1
#
_entry.id   AF-A0A0C2GLF3-F1
#
_cell.length_a   1.000
_cell.length_b   1.000
_cell.length_c   1.000
_cell.angle_alpha   90.00
_cell.angle_beta   90.00
_cell.angle_gamma   90.00
#
_symmetry.space_group_name_H-M   'P 1'
#
loop_
_entity.id
_entity.type
_entity.pdbx_description
1 polymer ?
#
loop_
_entity_poly.entity_id
_entity_poly.type
_entity_poly.pdbx_seq_one_letter_code
_entity_poly.pdbx_strand_id
1 'polypeptide(L)'
;MTIILLIVDTSASMAQKTYLGTSYLDVARNIIDALQKQRMKDVATRGYDRFFLITTEEYPACIKSGWRESSAVLHEQLKRLRPRGRGSISDAFMNALKFINVHRAQTGWSCFICGCVCMCTFYLSILLASNMRKKF
;
A
#
# COMPACT_ATOMS: atom_id res chain seq x y z
N MET A 1 -12.56 -4.20 10.88
CA MET A 1 -11.60 -4.57 9.81
C MET A 1 -10.96 -3.30 9.30
N THR A 2 -9.68 -3.10 9.55
CA THR A 2 -8.97 -1.89 9.08
C THR A 2 -8.19 -2.22 7.81
N ILE A 3 -8.16 -1.24 6.90
CA ILE A 3 -7.50 -1.38 5.61
C ILE A 3 -6.29 -0.46 5.63
N ILE A 4 -5.11 -1.04 5.49
CA ILE A 4 -3.85 -0.30 5.43
C ILE A 4 -3.41 -0.29 3.98
N LEU A 5 -3.35 0.90 3.40
CA LEU A 5 -2.84 1.11 2.04
C LEU A 5 -1.37 1.54 2.13
N LEU A 6 -0.51 0.73 1.55
CA LEU A 6 0.91 0.99 1.41
C LEU A 6 1.16 1.40 -0.04
N ILE A 7 1.42 2.70 -0.24
CA ILE A 7 1.78 3.23 -1.55
C ILE A 7 3.30 3.37 -1.59
N VAL A 8 3.95 2.53 -2.39
CA VAL A 8 5.39 2.50 -2.54
C VAL A 8 5.78 3.02 -3.91
N ASP A 9 6.61 4.06 -3.94
CA ASP A 9 7.21 4.49 -5.18
C ASP A 9 8.29 3.49 -5.63
N THR A 10 8.14 2.97 -6.85
CA THR A 10 9.14 2.11 -7.50
C THR A 10 9.92 2.86 -8.58
N SER A 11 9.78 4.18 -8.69
CA SER A 11 10.48 4.97 -9.70
C SER A 11 12.01 4.82 -9.65
N ALA A 12 12.69 5.10 -10.76
CA ALA A 12 14.16 5.07 -10.84
C ALA A 12 14.84 5.95 -9.77
N SER A 13 14.17 7.00 -9.30
CA SER A 13 14.68 7.88 -8.23
C SER A 13 14.89 7.16 -6.89
N MET A 14 14.23 6.01 -6.68
CA MET A 14 14.35 5.19 -5.48
C MET A 14 15.58 4.27 -5.50
N ALA A 15 16.30 4.17 -6.63
CA ALA A 15 17.59 3.49 -6.73
C ALA A 15 18.75 4.27 -6.08
N GLN A 16 18.53 5.55 -5.75
CA GLN A 16 19.56 6.38 -5.12
C GLN A 16 19.95 5.79 -3.76
N LYS A 17 21.26 5.74 -3.50
CA LYS A 17 21.83 5.22 -2.26
C LYS A 17 21.89 6.29 -1.18
N THR A 18 21.64 5.87 0.06
CA THR A 18 21.86 6.68 1.25
C THR A 18 23.34 6.63 1.66
N TYR A 19 23.72 7.42 2.67
CA TYR A 19 25.07 7.41 3.24
C TYR A 19 25.48 6.01 3.77
N LEU A 20 24.51 5.18 4.14
CA LEU A 20 24.68 3.81 4.61
C LEU A 20 24.91 2.80 3.47
N GLY A 21 24.91 3.24 2.21
CA GLY A 21 25.06 2.38 1.03
C GLY A 21 23.80 1.60 0.64
N THR A 22 22.71 1.70 1.39
CA THR A 22 21.40 1.09 1.08
C THR A 22 20.59 1.99 0.15
N SER A 23 19.79 1.40 -0.75
CA SER A 23 18.88 2.17 -1.61
C SER A 23 17.69 2.70 -0.82
N TYR A 24 17.08 3.82 -1.25
CA TYR A 24 15.84 4.32 -0.64
C TYR A 24 14.71 3.27 -0.68
N LEU A 25 14.69 2.44 -1.72
CA LEU A 25 13.71 1.35 -1.84
C LEU A 25 13.92 0.27 -0.76
N ASP A 26 15.16 -0.05 -0.42
CA ASP A 26 15.47 -1.01 0.66
C ASP A 26 15.12 -0.45 2.04
N VAL A 27 15.32 0.85 2.25
CA VAL A 27 14.87 1.53 3.48
C VAL A 27 13.35 1.47 3.59
N ALA A 28 12.61 1.77 2.52
CA ALA A 28 11.15 1.71 2.50
C ALA A 28 10.63 0.28 2.81
N ARG A 29 11.25 -0.75 2.22
CA ARG A 29 10.93 -2.16 2.54
C ARG A 29 11.10 -2.49 4.01
N ASN A 30 12.22 -2.10 4.60
CA ASN A 30 12.50 -2.36 6.01
C ASN A 30 11.48 -1.67 6.92
N ILE A 31 11.06 -0.45 6.57
CA ILE A 31 10.01 0.27 7.32
C ILE A 31 8.68 -0.48 7.22
N ILE A 32 8.28 -0.93 6.03
CA ILE A 32 7.03 -1.67 5.84
C ILE A 32 7.05 -3.01 6.61
N ASP A 33 8.15 -3.74 6.54
CA ASP A 33 8.32 -5.00 7.29
C ASP A 33 8.26 -4.75 8.81
N ALA A 34 8.86 -3.66 9.30
CA ALA A 34 8.81 -3.29 10.71
C ALA A 34 7.39 -2.89 11.14
N LEU A 35 6.68 -2.10 10.33
CA LEU A 35 5.28 -1.72 10.57
C LEU A 35 4.37 -2.95 10.63
N GLN A 36 4.54 -3.88 9.70
CA GLN A 36 3.77 -5.12 9.69
C GLN A 36 4.06 -5.96 10.95
N LYS A 37 5.33 -6.12 11.32
CA LYS A 37 5.71 -6.86 12.54
C LYS A 37 5.15 -6.19 13.80
N GLN A 38 5.13 -4.87 13.87
CA GLN A 38 4.55 -4.15 15.01
C GLN A 38 3.04 -4.39 15.08
N ARG A 39 2.32 -4.29 13.96
CA ARG A 39 0.87 -4.53 13.90
C ARG A 39 0.47 -5.97 14.22
N MET A 40 1.34 -6.93 13.92
CA MET A 40 1.14 -8.33 14.29
C MET A 40 1.36 -8.61 15.78
N LYS A 41 2.12 -7.76 16.49
CA LYS A 41 2.31 -7.86 17.95
C LYS A 41 1.09 -7.34 18.70
N ASP A 42 0.38 -6.36 18.16
CA ASP A 42 -0.81 -5.78 18.80
C ASP A 42 -2.00 -6.75 18.80
N VAL A 43 -2.42 -7.17 20.00
CA VAL A 43 -3.48 -8.18 20.22
C VAL A 43 -4.85 -7.72 19.69
N ALA A 44 -5.14 -6.42 19.75
CA ALA A 44 -6.41 -5.85 19.27
C ALA A 44 -6.54 -5.89 17.73
N THR A 45 -5.41 -6.00 17.04
CA THR A 45 -5.28 -5.75 15.60
C THR A 45 -4.92 -7.02 14.83
N ARG A 46 -4.43 -8.03 15.54
CA ARG A 46 -3.99 -9.33 15.02
C ARG A 46 -5.13 -10.08 14.32
N GLY A 47 -5.08 -10.15 12.99
CA GLY A 47 -6.00 -10.93 12.15
C GLY A 47 -7.13 -10.14 11.49
N TYR A 48 -7.37 -8.90 11.90
CA TYR A 48 -8.40 -8.04 11.30
C TYR A 48 -7.86 -7.05 10.25
N ASP A 49 -6.54 -6.85 10.21
CA ASP A 49 -5.90 -5.89 9.32
C ASP A 49 -5.60 -6.49 7.95
N ARG A 50 -5.96 -5.75 6.90
CA ARG A 50 -5.66 -6.08 5.51
C ARG A 50 -4.67 -5.07 4.94
N PHE A 51 -3.56 -5.57 4.41
CA PHE A 51 -2.50 -4.76 3.81
C PHE A 51 -2.62 -4.80 2.29
N PHE A 52 -2.72 -3.62 1.69
CA PHE A 52 -2.65 -3.46 0.24
C PHE A 52 -1.34 -2.81 -0.13
N LEU A 53 -0.65 -3.40 -1.09
CA LEU A 53 0.57 -2.85 -1.65
C LEU A 53 0.29 -2.37 -3.06
N ILE A 54 0.44 -1.06 -3.25
CA ILE A 54 0.25 -0.39 -4.52
C ILE A 54 1.55 0.32 -4.89
N THR A 55 1.95 0.15 -6.13
CA THR A 55 3.17 0.72 -6.70
C THR A 55 2.83 1.83 -7.69
N THR A 56 3.83 2.63 -8.07
CA THR A 56 3.68 3.74 -9.04
C THR A 56 3.71 3.29 -10.50
N GLU A 57 3.58 1.98 -10.76
CA GLU A 57 3.49 1.41 -12.11
C GLU A 57 2.12 1.68 -12.76
N GLU A 58 2.02 1.40 -14.05
CA GLU A 58 0.77 1.51 -14.78
C GLU A 58 -0.25 0.43 -14.35
N TYR A 59 -1.52 0.78 -14.35
CA TYR A 59 -2.60 -0.17 -14.08
C TYR A 59 -2.71 -1.19 -15.22
N PRO A 60 -2.83 -2.51 -14.96
CA PRO A 60 -3.13 -3.17 -13.68
C PRO A 60 -1.91 -3.64 -12.87
N ALA A 61 -0.69 -3.51 -13.40
CA ALA A 61 0.54 -3.99 -12.75
C ALA A 61 0.84 -3.28 -11.41
N CYS A 62 0.23 -2.10 -11.19
CA CYS A 62 0.38 -1.31 -9.98
C CYS A 62 -0.04 -2.06 -8.68
N ILE A 63 -1.00 -2.99 -8.76
CA ILE A 63 -1.51 -3.74 -7.61
C ILE A 63 -0.62 -4.95 -7.39
N LYS A 64 0.14 -4.95 -6.29
CA LYS A 64 1.03 -6.07 -5.94
C LYS A 64 0.43 -6.97 -4.89
N SER A 65 -0.36 -6.42 -3.96
CA SER A 65 -1.15 -7.23 -3.04
C SER A 65 -2.58 -6.73 -2.88
N GLY A 66 -3.53 -7.65 -3.04
CA GLY A 66 -4.96 -7.42 -2.97
C GLY A 66 -5.65 -7.92 -1.69
N TRP A 67 -6.98 -7.90 -1.70
CA TRP A 67 -7.84 -8.08 -0.52
C TRP A 67 -7.71 -9.45 0.16
N ARG A 68 -7.49 -10.50 -0.64
CA ARG A 68 -7.48 -11.90 -0.18
C ARG A 68 -6.10 -12.41 0.17
N GLU A 69 -5.08 -11.56 0.07
CA GLU A 69 -3.69 -12.01 0.20
C GLU A 69 -3.25 -12.05 1.67
N SER A 70 -2.40 -13.03 1.97
CA SER A 70 -1.83 -13.20 3.30
C SER A 70 -0.63 -12.29 3.50
N SER A 71 -0.26 -12.08 4.77
CA SER A 71 0.96 -11.36 5.16
C SER A 71 2.24 -11.90 4.50
N ALA A 72 2.26 -13.19 4.15
CA ALA A 72 3.39 -13.84 3.49
C ALA A 72 3.54 -13.40 2.02
N VAL A 73 2.42 -13.26 1.29
CA VAL A 73 2.44 -12.80 -0.11
C VAL A 73 2.94 -11.36 -0.18
N LEU A 74 2.50 -10.49 0.75
CA LEU A 74 3.01 -9.12 0.85
C LEU A 74 4.54 -9.07 0.96
N HIS A 75 5.11 -9.88 1.86
CA HIS A 75 6.55 -9.90 2.08
C HIS A 75 7.33 -10.44 0.87
N GLU A 76 6.77 -11.42 0.16
CA GLU A 76 7.33 -11.90 -1.10
C GLU A 76 7.29 -10.81 -2.20
N GLN A 77 6.17 -10.09 -2.31
CA GLN A 77 6.03 -9.01 -3.28
C GLN A 77 6.98 -7.84 -2.98
N LEU A 78 7.16 -7.48 -1.70
CA LEU A 78 8.14 -6.47 -1.29
C LEU A 78 9.56 -6.81 -1.74
N LYS A 79 9.98 -8.08 -1.60
CA LYS A 79 11.29 -8.57 -2.08
C LYS A 79 11.44 -8.50 -3.59
N ARG A 80 10.35 -8.71 -4.34
CA ARG A 80 10.35 -8.67 -5.82
C ARG A 80 10.40 -7.26 -6.39
N LEU A 81 10.09 -6.22 -5.61
CA LEU A 81 10.14 -4.83 -6.09
C LEU A 81 11.52 -4.49 -6.68
N ARG A 82 11.55 -3.71 -7.75
CA ARG A 82 12.81 -3.19 -8.30
C ARG A 82 12.58 -1.74 -8.71
N PRO A 83 13.55 -0.86 -8.51
CA PRO A 83 13.42 0.52 -8.95
C PRO A 83 13.45 0.55 -10.49
N ARG A 84 12.34 0.93 -11.12
CA ARG A 84 12.17 0.99 -12.58
C ARG A 84 11.22 2.12 -12.99
N GLY A 85 11.50 2.72 -14.14
CA GLY A 85 10.60 3.65 -14.80
C GLY A 85 10.44 5.01 -14.11
N ARG A 86 9.49 5.79 -14.63
CA ARG A 86 9.06 7.08 -14.09
C ARG A 86 7.70 6.86 -13.44
N GLY A 87 7.63 7.02 -12.12
CA GLY A 87 6.40 6.80 -11.35
C GLY A 87 5.76 8.13 -10.95
N SER A 88 4.51 8.33 -11.37
CA SER A 88 3.64 9.43 -10.94
C SER A 88 2.88 9.02 -9.66
N ILE A 89 3.13 9.74 -8.57
CA ILE A 89 2.47 9.46 -7.29
C ILE A 89 0.95 9.69 -7.38
N SER A 90 0.54 10.67 -8.18
CA SER A 90 -0.86 11.04 -8.41
C SER A 90 -1.65 9.90 -9.05
N ASP A 91 -1.06 9.22 -10.04
CA ASP A 91 -1.72 8.11 -10.72
C ASP A 91 -1.80 6.88 -9.81
N ALA A 92 -0.73 6.61 -9.04
CA ALA A 92 -0.73 5.54 -8.04
C ALA A 92 -1.82 5.76 -6.97
N PHE A 93 -2.00 7.01 -6.54
CA PHE A 93 -3.04 7.39 -5.59
C PHE A 93 -4.44 7.25 -6.19
N MET A 94 -4.66 7.73 -7.42
CA MET A 94 -5.94 7.57 -8.11
C MET A 94 -6.28 6.09 -8.35
N ASN A 95 -5.30 5.27 -8.71
CA ASN A 95 -5.47 3.84 -8.89
C ASN A 95 -5.78 3.14 -7.55
N ALA A 96 -5.16 3.57 -6.45
CA ALA A 96 -5.50 3.11 -5.11
C ALA A 96 -6.94 3.40 -4.74
N LEU A 97 -7.41 4.64 -4.95
CA LEU A 97 -8.80 5.01 -4.68
C LEU A 97 -9.80 4.24 -5.54
N LYS A 98 -9.53 4.08 -6.83
CA LYS A 98 -10.36 3.25 -7.73
C LYS A 98 -10.44 1.82 -7.22
N PHE A 99 -9.33 1.24 -6.79
CA PHE A 99 -9.26 -0.12 -6.27
C PHE A 99 -10.08 -0.31 -4.98
N ILE A 100 -10.00 0.64 -4.05
CA ILE A 100 -10.85 0.65 -2.84
C ILE A 100 -12.33 0.71 -3.22
N ASN A 101 -12.69 1.61 -4.15
CA ASN A 101 -14.08 1.80 -4.54
C ASN A 101 -14.67 0.54 -5.19
N VAL A 102 -13.90 -0.14 -6.03
CA VAL A 102 -14.28 -1.45 -6.61
C VAL A 102 -14.51 -2.48 -5.49
N HIS A 103 -13.62 -2.53 -4.50
CA HIS A 103 -13.80 -3.44 -3.36
C HIS A 103 -15.02 -3.11 -2.50
N ARG A 104 -15.35 -1.83 -2.30
CA ARG A 104 -16.56 -1.41 -1.60
C ARG A 104 -17.82 -1.83 -2.34
N ALA A 105 -17.82 -1.73 -3.67
CA ALA A 105 -18.93 -2.18 -4.52
C ALA A 105 -19.11 -3.70 -4.46
N GLN A 106 -18.01 -4.47 -4.55
CA GLN A 106 -18.03 -5.94 -4.48
C GLN A 106 -18.46 -6.48 -3.10
N THR A 107 -18.08 -5.81 -2.02
CA THR A 107 -18.43 -6.22 -0.65
C THR A 107 -19.87 -5.81 -0.28
N GLY A 108 -20.56 -5.03 -1.12
CA GLY A 108 -21.94 -4.60 -0.88
C GLY A 108 -22.09 -3.49 0.17
N TRP A 109 -21.01 -2.79 0.53
CA TRP A 109 -21.01 -1.74 1.57
C TRP A 109 -21.49 -0.37 1.05
N SER A 110 -22.46 -0.39 0.15
CA SER A 110 -23.09 0.81 -0.42
C SER A 110 -24.55 0.83 0.01
N CYS A 111 -24.78 1.26 1.25
CA CYS A 111 -26.13 1.53 1.75
C CYS A 111 -26.58 2.90 1.22
N PHE A 112 -27.02 2.97 -0.03
CA PHE A 112 -27.60 4.20 -0.59
C PHE A 112 -29.12 4.32 -0.35
N ILE A 113 -29.77 3.29 0.22
CA ILE A 113 -31.25 3.23 0.32
C ILE A 113 -31.79 3.19 1.76
N CYS A 114 -30.98 3.00 2.78
CA CYS A 114 -31.47 3.00 4.16
C CYS A 114 -30.55 3.85 5.04
N GLY A 115 -31.10 4.87 5.69
CA GLY A 115 -30.43 5.87 6.53
C GLY A 115 -29.78 5.32 7.81
N CYS A 116 -29.16 4.14 7.74
CA CYS A 116 -28.38 3.56 8.80
C CYS A 116 -26.92 3.97 8.66
N VAL A 117 -26.43 4.68 9.69
CA VAL A 117 -25.02 4.82 10.00
C VAL A 117 -24.39 3.43 10.02
N CYS A 118 -23.71 3.06 8.95
CA CYS A 118 -22.88 1.87 8.94
C CYS A 118 -21.67 2.19 9.82
N MET A 119 -21.66 1.69 11.06
CA MET A 119 -20.49 1.62 11.94
C MET A 119 -19.46 0.64 11.36
N CYS A 120 -19.00 0.96 10.17
CA CYS A 120 -17.89 0.33 9.51
C CYS A 120 -16.78 1.36 9.46
N THR A 121 -16.18 1.61 10.62
CA THR A 121 -15.02 2.48 10.78
C THR A 121 -13.84 1.84 10.06
N PHE A 122 -13.79 2.03 8.74
CA PHE A 122 -12.59 1.77 7.96
C PHE A 122 -11.57 2.82 8.36
N TYR A 123 -10.71 2.47 9.30
CA TYR A 123 -9.47 3.20 9.46
C TYR A 123 -8.63 2.93 8.22
N LEU A 124 -8.58 3.94 7.35
CA LEU A 124 -7.73 3.97 6.17
C LEU A 124 -6.45 4.71 6.54
N SER A 125 -5.37 3.97 6.75
CA SER A 125 -4.05 4.54 6.95
C SER A 125 -3.27 4.45 5.64
N ILE A 126 -2.91 5.62 5.08
CA ILE A 126 -2.12 5.72 3.85
C ILE A 126 -0.68 5.99 4.25
N LEU A 127 0.22 5.06 3.93
CA LEU A 127 1.66 5.29 4.03
C LEU A 127 2.21 5.56 2.63
N LEU A 128 2.73 6.77 2.41
CA LEU A 128 3.38 7.18 1.17
C LEU A 128 4.89 7.17 1.34
N ALA A 129 5.57 6.26 0.64
CA ALA A 129 7.02 6.24 0.55
C ALA A 129 7.46 6.73 -0.85
N SER A 130 7.79 8.03 -0.95
CA SER A 130 8.26 8.66 -2.19
C SER A 130 9.48 9.55 -1.93
N ASN A 131 10.40 9.59 -2.90
CA ASN A 131 11.51 10.53 -2.86
C ASN A 131 11.04 11.93 -3.27
N MET A 132 11.16 12.91 -2.37
CA MET A 132 10.77 14.32 -2.62
C MET A 132 11.74 15.06 -3.56
N ARG A 133 12.91 14.48 -3.90
CA ARG A 133 13.91 15.05 -4.82
C ARG A 133 13.79 14.52 -6.26
N LYS A 134 12.59 14.24 -6.75
CA LYS A 134 12.40 13.94 -8.18
C LYS A 134 12.70 15.20 -9.00
N LYS A 135 13.93 15.34 -9.52
CA LYS A 135 14.21 16.31 -10.61
C LYS A 135 13.39 15.87 -11.82
N PHE A 136 12.55 16.75 -12.32
CA PHE A 136 11.70 16.53 -13.50
C PHE A 136 12.51 16.31 -14.77
#